data_AF-A0A931WK23-F1
#
_entry.id   AF-A0A931WK23-F1
#
_cell.length_a   1.000
_cell.length_b   1.000
_cell.length_c   1.000
_cell.angle_alpha   90.00
_cell.angle_beta   90.00
_cell.angle_gamma   90.00
#
_symmetry.space_group_name_H-M   'P 1'
#
loop_
_entity.id
_entity.type
_entity.pdbx_description
1 polymer ?
#
loop_
_entity_poly.entity_id
_entity_poly.type
_entity_poly.pdbx_seq_one_letter_code
_entity_poly.pdbx_strand_id
1 'polypeptide(L)' 'MIPPDKIIPGSPLDWLTRAKGNLALAKQAKAEGAFREDQCFLAQQAAEKAMLGRL' A
#
# COMPACT_ATOMS: atom_id res chain seq x y z
N MET A 1 2.04 21.57 -19.56
CA MET A 1 2.38 21.68 -18.12
C MET A 1 1.64 20.59 -17.37
N ILE A 2 2.36 19.71 -16.65
CA ILE A 2 1.78 18.73 -15.73
C ILE A 2 1.80 19.37 -14.33
N PRO A 3 0.70 19.38 -13.55
CA PRO A 3 0.70 19.96 -12.21
C PRO A 3 1.66 19.20 -11.28
N PRO A 4 2.35 19.92 -10.36
CA PRO A 4 3.46 19.39 -9.55
C PRO A 4 3.09 18.28 -8.56
N ASP A 5 1.79 18.06 -8.29
CA ASP A 5 1.31 17.11 -7.27
C ASP A 5 0.88 15.74 -7.83
N LYS A 6 1.11 15.48 -9.13
CA LYS A 6 0.77 14.18 -9.71
C LYS A 6 1.85 13.16 -9.42
N ILE A 7 1.58 12.30 -8.44
CA ILE A 7 2.27 11.02 -8.31
C ILE A 7 2.13 10.27 -9.64
N ILE A 8 3.26 10.02 -10.30
CA ILE A 8 3.30 9.31 -11.57
C ILE A 8 2.97 7.84 -11.29
N PRO A 9 1.93 7.24 -11.92
CA PRO A 9 1.60 5.84 -11.70
C PRO A 9 2.81 4.93 -11.95
N GLY A 10 3.05 4.01 -11.02
CA GLY A 10 4.18 3.08 -11.09
C GLY A 10 5.55 3.69 -10.76
N SER A 11 5.64 4.98 -10.43
CA SER A 11 6.87 5.56 -9.88
C SER A 11 7.19 4.97 -8.51
N PRO A 12 8.46 5.01 -8.06
CA PRO A 12 8.83 4.53 -6.73
C PRO A 12 8.01 5.21 -5.62
N LEU A 13 7.71 6.50 -5.77
CA LEU A 13 6.87 7.24 -4.85
C LEU A 13 5.41 6.78 -4.85
N ASP A 14 4.85 6.40 -6.01
CA ASP A 14 3.52 5.78 -6.09
C ASP A 14 3.48 4.45 -5.33
N TRP A 15 4.48 3.60 -5.56
CA TRP A 15 4.61 2.32 -4.88
C TRP A 15 4.73 2.48 -3.37
N LEU A 16 5.55 3.41 -2.91
CA LEU A 16 5.69 3.69 -1.48
C LEU A 16 4.41 4.26 -0.87
N THR A 17 3.68 5.11 -1.60
CA THR A 17 2.39 5.65 -1.16
C THR A 17 1.36 4.53 -1.01
N ARG A 18 1.28 3.62 -1.99
CA ARG A 18 0.39 2.45 -1.95
C ARG A 18 0.78 1.46 -0.85
N ALA A 19 2.08 1.26 -0.60
CA ALA A 19 2.58 0.42 0.48
C ALA A 19 2.08 0.91 1.85
N LYS A 20 2.16 2.23 2.10
CA LYS A 20 1.65 2.84 3.33
C LYS A 20 0.14 2.65 3.49
N GLY A 21 -0.62 2.79 2.40
CA GLY A 21 -2.06 2.53 2.39
C GLY A 21 -2.39 1.08 2.75
N ASN A 22 -1.71 0.11 2.14
CA ASN A 22 -1.90 -1.30 2.48
C ASN A 22 -1.56 -1.60 3.95
N LEU A 23 -0.46 -1.05 4.47
CA LEU A 23 -0.07 -1.22 5.87
C LEU A 23 -1.10 -0.61 6.84
N ALA A 24 -1.65 0.56 6.50
CA ALA A 24 -2.66 1.21 7.32
C ALA A 24 -3.92 0.33 7.44
N LEU A 25 -4.38 -0.27 6.33
CA LEU A 25 -5.53 -1.18 6.32
C LEU A 25 -5.24 -2.48 7.09
N ALA A 26 -4.05 -3.07 6.90
CA ALA A 26 -3.66 -4.30 7.59
C ALA A 26 -3.61 -4.15 9.13
N LYS A 27 -3.35 -2.94 9.62
CA LYS A 27 -3.28 -2.61 11.06
C LYS A 27 -4.64 -2.33 11.70
N GLN A 28 -5.71 -2.16 10.93
CA GLN A 28 -7.03 -1.89 11.50
C GLN A 28 -7.54 -3.11 12.28
N ALA A 29 -8.48 -2.88 13.19
CA ALA A 29 -9.22 -3.98 13.80
C ALA A 29 -9.91 -4.79 12.69
N LYS A 30 -9.91 -6.11 12.82
CA LYS A 30 -10.58 -6.98 11.85
C LYS A 30 -12.06 -6.61 11.80
N ALA A 31 -12.54 -6.22 10.62
CA ALA A 31 -13.95 -5.96 10.41
C ALA A 31 -14.78 -7.23 10.71
N GLU A 32 -16.04 -7.03 11.08
CA GLU A 32 -16.99 -8.13 11.22
C GLU A 32 -17.18 -8.83 9.86
N GLY A 33 -17.23 -10.16 9.86
CA GLY A 33 -17.30 -10.96 8.63
C GLY A 33 -16.00 -11.05 7.80
N ALA A 34 -15.00 -10.19 8.04
CA ALA A 34 -13.72 -10.28 7.34
C ALA A 34 -12.83 -11.43 7.87
N PHE A 35 -11.98 -11.98 7.01
CA PHE A 35 -11.01 -13.02 7.37
C PHE A 35 -9.67 -12.38 7.82
N ARG A 36 -8.90 -13.08 8.67
CA ARG A 36 -7.59 -12.57 9.09
C ARG A 36 -6.59 -12.62 7.93
N GLU A 37 -6.78 -13.59 7.05
CA GLU A 37 -6.06 -13.83 5.81
C GLU A 37 -6.08 -12.59 4.90
N ASP A 38 -7.19 -11.85 4.86
CA ASP A 38 -7.28 -10.60 4.09
C ASP A 38 -6.35 -9.51 4.67
N GLN A 39 -6.25 -9.43 6.00
CA GLN A 39 -5.32 -8.51 6.66
C GLN A 39 -3.87 -8.94 6.44
N CYS A 40 -3.58 -10.24 6.46
CA CYS A 40 -2.28 -10.79 6.13
C CYS A 40 -1.91 -10.50 4.66
N PHE A 41 -2.84 -10.65 3.73
CA PHE A 41 -2.65 -10.31 2.33
C PHE A 41 -2.32 -8.83 2.17
N LEU A 42 -3.04 -7.93 2.85
CA LEU A 42 -2.72 -6.51 2.87
C LEU A 42 -1.34 -6.22 3.45
N ALA A 43 -0.93 -6.93 4.50
CA ALA A 43 0.41 -6.80 5.07
C ALA A 43 1.51 -7.26 4.10
N GLN A 44 1.34 -8.40 3.42
CA GLN A 44 2.25 -8.86 2.37
C GLN A 44 2.35 -7.83 1.24
N GLN A 45 1.19 -7.36 0.76
CA GLN A 45 1.10 -6.34 -0.28
C GLN A 45 1.77 -5.02 0.10
N ALA A 46 1.81 -4.66 1.38
CA ALA A 46 2.55 -3.51 1.86
C ALA A 46 4.08 -3.73 1.76
N ALA A 47 4.57 -4.90 2.17
CA ALA A 47 5.99 -5.24 2.12
C ALA A 47 6.52 -5.27 0.68
N GLU A 48 5.82 -5.94 -0.23
CA GLU A 48 6.21 -6.03 -1.64
C GLU A 48 6.30 -4.64 -2.30
N LYS A 49 5.29 -3.79 -2.10
CA LYS A 49 5.28 -2.44 -2.67
C LYS A 49 6.32 -1.52 -2.04
N ALA A 50 6.62 -1.69 -0.76
CA ALA A 50 7.68 -0.92 -0.10
C ALA A 50 9.06 -1.23 -0.71
N MET A 51 9.30 -2.48 -1.11
CA MET A 51 10.53 -2.86 -1.82
C MET A 51 10.58 -2.25 -3.22
N LEU A 52 9.48 -2.28 -3.97
CA LEU A 52 9.40 -1.64 -5.29
C LEU A 52 9.57 -0.11 -5.22
N GLY A 53 9.04 0.52 -4.18
CA GLY A 53 9.15 1.97 -3.99
C GLY A 53 10.51 2.49 -3.55
N ARG A 54 11.49 1.60 -3.33
CA ARG A 54 12.85 1.93 -2.89
C ARG A 54 13.88 1.86 -4.04
N LEU A 55 13.51 1.25 -5.17
CA LEU A 55 14.32 1.19 -6.40
C LEU A 55 14.06 2.44 -7.26
#